data_AF-A0A840DN25-F1
#
_entry.id   AF-A0A840DN25-F1
#
_cell.length_a   1.000
_cell.length_b   1.000
_cell.length_c   1.000
_cell.angle_alpha   90.00
_cell.angle_beta   90.00
_cell.angle_gamma   90.00
#
_symmetry.space_group_name_H-M   'P 1'
#
loop_
_entity.id
_entity.type
_entity.pdbx_description
1 polymer ?
#
loop_
_entity_poly.entity_id
_entity_poly.type
_entity_poly.pdbx_seq_one_letter_code
_entity_poly.pdbx_strand_id
1 'polypeptide(L)'
;MRKWAVMLFYTIGVAAVTYVSFRLALFGIFEATHFPNGLFLSGLTLLLFGTLAIGAGMRKYIFSVSSNKQERVKWQTVAIVCTVAAIWVTIWFLWSGGK
;
A
#
# COMPACT_ATOMS: atom_id res chain seq x y z
N MET A 1 5.20 5.99 -22.54
CA MET A 1 5.39 6.89 -21.37
C MET A 1 4.24 6.87 -20.37
N ARG A 2 2.97 6.96 -20.78
CA ARG A 2 1.80 6.97 -19.84
C ARG A 2 1.73 5.79 -18.85
N LYS A 3 2.18 4.58 -19.24
CA LYS A 3 2.04 3.37 -18.42
C LYS A 3 2.95 3.36 -17.17
N TRP A 4 4.15 3.90 -17.29
CA TRP A 4 5.11 3.97 -16.19
C TRP A 4 4.73 5.03 -15.15
N ALA A 5 4.15 6.15 -15.59
CA ALA A 5 3.64 7.18 -14.68
C ALA A 5 2.53 6.63 -13.77
N VAL A 6 1.57 5.87 -14.32
CA VAL A 6 0.51 5.23 -13.52
C VAL A 6 1.08 4.23 -12.52
N MET A 7 2.09 3.47 -12.93
CA MET A 7 2.79 2.52 -12.05
C MET A 7 3.48 3.24 -10.88
N LEU A 8 4.12 4.39 -11.13
CA LEU A 8 4.76 5.22 -10.11
C LEU A 8 3.74 5.82 -9.15
N PHE A 9 2.63 6.38 -9.65
CA PHE A 9 1.56 6.89 -8.80
C PHE A 9 0.96 5.78 -7.92
N TYR A 10 0.83 4.57 -8.46
CA TYR A 10 0.39 3.41 -7.70
C TYR A 10 1.38 3.07 -6.57
N THR A 11 2.68 2.94 -6.86
CA THR A 11 3.67 2.59 -5.83
C THR A 11 3.81 3.67 -4.76
N ILE A 12 3.76 4.95 -5.14
CA ILE A 12 3.76 6.06 -4.19
C ILE A 12 2.50 6.03 -3.32
N GLY A 13 1.33 5.79 -3.91
CA GLY A 13 0.07 5.67 -3.17
C GLY A 13 0.10 4.51 -2.18
N VAL A 14 0.59 3.33 -2.59
CA VAL A 14 0.78 2.17 -1.71
C VAL A 14 1.73 2.54 -0.56
N ALA A 15 2.88 3.14 -0.87
CA ALA A 15 3.87 3.50 0.14
C ALA A 15 3.29 4.51 1.16
N ALA A 16 2.59 5.54 0.68
CA ALA A 16 1.97 6.56 1.54
C ALA A 16 0.88 5.96 2.45
N VAL A 17 -0.05 5.19 1.89
CA VAL A 17 -1.10 4.51 2.67
C VAL A 17 -0.49 3.56 3.70
N THR A 18 0.51 2.77 3.28
CA THR A 18 1.21 1.82 4.16
C THR A 18 1.90 2.59 5.29
N TYR A 19 2.68 3.62 4.98
CA TYR A 19 3.40 4.42 5.96
C TYR A 19 2.47 5.07 6.98
N VAL A 20 1.41 5.75 6.54
CA VAL A 20 0.45 6.40 7.44
C VAL A 20 -0.29 5.39 8.30
N SER A 21 -0.70 4.26 7.72
CA SER A 21 -1.40 3.19 8.45
C SER A 21 -0.52 2.56 9.53
N PHE A 22 0.72 2.21 9.19
CA PHE A 22 1.68 1.67 10.15
C PHE A 22 2.04 2.70 11.22
N ARG A 23 2.22 3.98 10.86
CA ARG A 23 2.51 5.03 11.82
C ARG A 23 1.37 5.20 12.83
N LEU A 24 0.12 5.27 12.37
CA LEU A 24 -1.07 5.34 13.24
C LEU A 24 -1.21 4.09 14.13
N ALA A 25 -0.95 2.91 13.56
CA ALA A 25 -0.97 1.65 14.32
C ALA A 25 0.11 1.61 15.41
N LEU A 26 1.34 2.02 15.09
CA LEU A 26 2.46 2.07 16.04
C LEU A 26 2.20 3.10 17.15
N PHE A 27 1.75 4.32 16.80
CA PHE A 27 1.33 5.30 17.82
C PHE A 27 0.24 4.75 18.73
N GLY A 28 -0.76 4.06 18.16
CA GLY A 28 -1.81 3.40 18.93
C GLY A 28 -1.33 2.27 19.84
N ILE A 29 -0.17 1.66 19.59
CA ILE A 29 0.44 0.61 20.42
C ILE A 29 1.34 1.22 21.51
N PHE A 30 2.17 2.20 21.15
CA PHE A 30 3.21 2.73 22.05
C PHE A 30 2.72 3.83 23.01
N GLU A 31 1.71 4.62 22.64
CA GLU A 31 1.23 5.73 23.46
C GLU A 31 -0.07 5.41 24.23
N ALA A 32 -0.73 4.29 23.95
CA ALA A 32 -2.05 4.01 24.51
C ALA A 32 -1.97 3.16 25.79
N THR A 33 -2.55 3.66 26.87
CA THR A 33 -2.74 2.93 28.14
C THR A 33 -3.80 1.83 28.05
N HIS A 34 -4.70 1.89 27.05
CA HIS A 34 -5.74 0.90 26.80
C HIS A 34 -5.73 0.46 25.33
N PHE A 35 -5.68 -0.86 25.13
CA PHE A 35 -5.73 -1.50 23.81
C PHE A 35 -7.04 -2.29 23.66
N PRO A 36 -7.74 -2.24 22.50
CA PRO A 36 -7.41 -1.50 21.29
C PRO A 36 -7.79 -0.01 21.36
N ASN A 37 -6.91 0.86 20.85
CA ASN A 37 -7.14 2.31 20.76
C ASN A 37 -7.75 2.69 19.40
N GLY A 38 -8.53 3.77 19.34
CA GLY A 38 -9.13 4.31 18.12
C GLY A 38 -8.09 4.63 17.04
N LEU A 39 -6.87 5.05 17.43
CA LEU A 39 -5.75 5.25 16.52
C LEU A 39 -5.29 3.94 15.85
N PHE A 40 -5.19 2.86 16.62
CA PHE A 40 -4.84 1.54 16.10
C PHE A 40 -5.91 1.02 15.12
N LEU A 41 -7.18 1.14 15.48
CA LEU A 41 -8.31 0.76 14.61
C LEU A 41 -8.38 1.61 13.34
N SER A 42 -8.10 2.90 13.44
CA SER A 42 -8.04 3.80 12.28
C SER A 42 -6.90 3.44 11.33
N GLY A 43 -5.72 3.07 11.88
CA GLY A 43 -4.59 2.57 11.09
C GLY A 43 -4.94 1.28 10.34
N LEU A 44 -5.58 0.32 11.00
CA LEU A 44 -6.05 -0.92 10.38
C LEU A 44 -7.11 -0.67 9.29
N THR A 45 -8.05 0.22 9.56
CA THR A 45 -9.13 0.56 8.63
C THR A 45 -8.55 1.27 7.40
N LEU A 46 -7.64 2.23 7.60
CA LEU A 46 -6.95 2.90 6.51
C LEU A 46 -6.10 1.92 5.68
N LEU A 47 -5.46 0.95 6.33
CA LEU A 47 -4.69 -0.09 5.64
C LEU A 47 -5.60 -0.91 4.73
N LEU A 48 -6.72 -1.42 5.27
CA LEU A 48 -7.68 -2.25 4.55
C LEU A 48 -8.36 -1.48 3.41
N PHE A 49 -8.98 -0.33 3.71
CA PHE A 49 -9.69 0.45 2.69
C PHE A 49 -8.73 1.08 1.68
N GLY A 50 -7.55 1.53 2.12
CA GLY A 50 -6.54 2.11 1.25
C GLY A 50 -5.96 1.09 0.28
N THR A 51 -5.61 -0.12 0.74
CA THR A 51 -5.16 -1.20 -0.17
C THR A 51 -6.28 -1.67 -1.10
N LEU A 52 -7.53 -1.74 -0.64
CA LEU A 52 -8.67 -2.09 -1.50
C LEU A 52 -8.92 -1.04 -2.58
N ALA A 53 -8.90 0.26 -2.24
CA ALA A 53 -9.10 1.35 -3.19
C ALA A 53 -7.99 1.36 -4.26
N ILE A 54 -6.74 1.21 -3.82
CA ILE A 54 -5.56 1.17 -4.70
C ILE A 54 -5.61 -0.09 -5.59
N GLY A 55 -5.93 -1.26 -5.03
CA GLY A 55 -6.07 -2.52 -5.75
C GLY A 55 -7.20 -2.49 -6.79
N ALA A 56 -8.34 -1.88 -6.45
CA ALA A 56 -9.47 -1.71 -7.37
C ALA A 56 -9.11 -0.77 -8.55
N GLY A 57 -8.41 0.33 -8.28
CA GLY A 57 -7.90 1.24 -9.32
C GLY A 57 -6.92 0.54 -10.27
N MET A 58 -5.99 -0.24 -9.71
CA MET A 58 -5.03 -1.02 -10.49
C MET A 58 -5.70 -2.11 -11.32
N ARG A 59 -6.70 -2.82 -10.77
CA ARG A 59 -7.48 -3.80 -11.53
C ARG A 59 -8.18 -3.16 -12.73
N LYS A 60 -8.85 -2.02 -12.53
CA LYS A 60 -9.50 -1.28 -13.63
C LYS A 60 -8.48 -0.87 -14.70
N TYR A 61 -7.31 -0.40 -14.28
CA TYR A 61 -6.24 -0.01 -15.19
C TYR A 61 -5.69 -1.20 -16.00
N ILE A 62 -5.38 -2.33 -15.35
CA ILE A 62 -4.89 -3.55 -16.02
C ILE A 62 -5.93 -4.09 -17.01
N PHE A 63 -7.22 -4.04 -16.66
CA PHE A 63 -8.31 -4.42 -17.56
C PHE A 63 -8.43 -3.46 -18.75
N SER A 64 -8.21 -2.16 -18.56
CA SER A 64 -8.27 -1.16 -19.62
C SER A 64 -7.07 -1.20 -20.58
N VAL A 65 -5.90 -1.62 -20.12
CA VAL A 65 -4.63 -1.52 -20.89
C VAL A 65 -4.38 -2.68 -21.84
N SER A 66 -4.90 -3.87 -21.53
CA SER A 66 -4.72 -5.04 -22.39
C SER A 66 -5.98 -5.90 -22.38
N SER A 67 -6.38 -6.41 -23.54
CA SER A 67 -7.43 -7.44 -23.66
C SER A 67 -6.84 -8.85 -23.49
N ASN A 68 -5.51 -8.99 -23.61
CA ASN A 68 -4.83 -10.28 -23.53
C ASN A 68 -4.66 -10.73 -22.08
N LYS A 69 -5.23 -11.90 -21.75
CA LYS A 69 -5.18 -12.49 -20.41
C LYS A 69 -3.74 -12.70 -19.91
N GLN A 70 -2.81 -13.09 -20.78
CA GLN A 70 -1.42 -13.35 -20.41
C GLN A 70 -0.66 -12.06 -20.05
N GLU A 71 -0.93 -10.96 -20.75
CA GLU A 71 -0.36 -9.66 -20.40
C GLU A 71 -0.94 -9.13 -19.08
N ARG A 72 -2.24 -9.31 -18.83
CA ARG A 72 -2.87 -8.91 -17.56
C ARG A 72 -2.23 -9.59 -16.36
N VAL A 73 -1.97 -10.89 -16.46
CA VAL A 73 -1.30 -11.66 -15.39
C VAL A 73 0.11 -11.12 -15.16
N LYS A 74 0.87 -10.82 -16.22
CA LYS A 74 2.20 -10.18 -16.07
C LYS A 74 2.10 -8.86 -15.29
N TRP A 75 1.18 -7.97 -15.68
CA TRP A 75 1.02 -6.68 -14.99
C TRP A 75 0.54 -6.82 -13.53
N GLN A 76 -0.30 -7.82 -13.24
CA GLN A 76 -0.68 -8.14 -11.86
C GLN A 76 0.51 -8.61 -11.03
N THR A 77 1.35 -9.51 -11.58
CA THR A 77 2.56 -9.98 -10.90
C THR A 77 3.50 -8.82 -10.61
N VAL A 78 3.75 -7.93 -11.57
CA VAL A 78 4.61 -6.76 -11.35
C VAL A 78 4.01 -5.84 -10.28
N ALA A 79 2.69 -5.60 -10.30
CA ALA A 79 2.01 -4.80 -9.28
C ALA A 79 2.18 -5.39 -7.87
N ILE A 80 2.05 -6.71 -7.72
CA ILE A 80 2.24 -7.42 -6.45
C ILE A 80 3.69 -7.28 -5.97
N VAL A 81 4.67 -7.54 -6.84
CA VAL A 81 6.10 -7.41 -6.51
C VAL A 81 6.42 -5.98 -6.07
N CYS A 82 5.93 -4.97 -6.78
CA CYS A 82 6.09 -3.57 -6.41
C CYS A 82 5.42 -3.23 -5.07
N THR A 83 4.25 -3.81 -4.79
CA THR A 83 3.54 -3.61 -3.52
C THR A 83 4.34 -4.21 -2.36
N VAL A 84 4.83 -5.44 -2.50
CA VAL A 84 5.67 -6.10 -1.48
C VAL A 84 6.97 -5.33 -1.26
N ALA A 85 7.64 -4.90 -2.32
CA ALA A 85 8.85 -4.09 -2.22
C ALA A 85 8.60 -2.75 -1.52
N ALA A 86 7.51 -2.05 -1.86
CA ALA A 86 7.15 -0.80 -1.21
C ALA A 86 6.84 -0.98 0.28
N ILE A 87 6.12 -2.04 0.65
CA ILE A 87 5.85 -2.38 2.06
C ILE A 87 7.16 -2.68 2.79
N TRP A 88 8.04 -3.49 2.20
CA TRP A 88 9.34 -3.83 2.79
C TRP A 88 10.20 -2.59 3.06
N VAL A 89 10.33 -1.71 2.07
CA VAL A 89 11.06 -0.43 2.21
C VAL A 89 10.42 0.44 3.29
N THR A 90 9.09 0.49 3.36
CA THR A 90 8.37 1.28 4.37
C THR A 90 8.62 0.76 5.78
N ILE A 91 8.58 -0.57 5.97
CA ILE A 91 8.89 -1.22 7.24
C ILE A 91 10.35 -0.96 7.63
N TRP A 92 11.29 -1.15 6.70
CA TRP A 92 12.70 -0.90 6.93
C TRP A 92 12.97 0.57 7.29
N PHE A 93 12.30 1.52 6.62
CA PHE A 93 12.42 2.94 6.92
C PHE A 93 11.85 3.30 8.29
N LEU A 94 10.68 2.77 8.65
CA LEU A 94 10.09 2.94 9.99
C LEU A 94 11.01 2.38 11.09
N TRP A 95 11.64 1.23 10.84
CA TRP A 95 12.58 0.62 11.77
C TRP A 95 13.90 1.39 11.87
N SER A 96 14.44 1.88 10.75
CA SER A 96 15.70 2.62 10.70
C SER A 96 15.58 4.05 11.20
N GLY A 97 14.40 4.67 11.11
CA GLY A 97 14.13 6.03 11.57
C GLY A 97 13.74 6.13 13.05
N GLY A 98 13.71 5.01 13.79
CA GLY A 98 13.44 4.95 15.22
C GLY A 98 14.68 5.09 16.13
N LYS A 99 15.79 5.64 15.63
CA LYS A 99 16.97 6.03 16.41
C LYS A 99 17.07 7.55 16.50
#